data_AF-A0A915AD64-F1
#
_entry.id   AF-A0A915AD64-F1
#
_cell.length_a   1.000
_cell.length_b   1.000
_cell.length_c   1.000
_cell.angle_alpha   90.00
_cell.angle_beta   90.00
_cell.angle_gamma   90.00
#
_symmetry.space_group_name_H-M   'P 1'
#
loop_
_entity.id
_entity.type
_entity.pdbx_description
1 polymer ?
#
loop_
_entity_poly.entity_id
_entity_poly.type
_entity_poly.pdbx_seq_one_letter_code
_entity_poly.pdbx_strand_id
1 'polypeptide(L)'
;MHTRISSCFIHKMVKSRSLLMRCMYAVSIRGFAKATIAQPRHSTTGNMMNAWVTSEFGAPMVKTTMRIPEVSNTKQLLLKVKAASVNPIDTIMRDGYGRTIISLCKQIENQSLAPLSFLPFIGGRDCSAVVEYVGQGVSKFKRGDEVMAVIGPTYAGSHAEYVLARECWCAPKPANISHIEAAALPYVSCTAWTALVSVSCI
;
A
#
# COMPACT_ATOMS: atom_id res chain seq x y z
N MET A 1 7.16 -28.48 -22.33
CA MET A 1 7.44 -27.03 -22.36
C MET A 1 6.82 -26.40 -21.13
N HIS A 2 7.60 -26.20 -20.06
CA HIS A 2 7.14 -25.67 -18.77
C HIS A 2 7.46 -24.18 -18.69
N THR A 3 6.43 -23.33 -18.66
CA THR A 3 6.56 -21.92 -18.27
C THR A 3 6.63 -21.82 -16.74
N ARG A 4 7.84 -21.54 -16.23
CA ARG A 4 8.07 -21.27 -14.80
C ARG A 4 7.39 -19.96 -14.42
N ILE A 5 6.26 -20.04 -13.74
CA ILE A 5 5.76 -18.93 -12.91
C ILE A 5 6.82 -18.73 -11.81
N SER A 6 7.56 -17.65 -11.90
CA SER A 6 8.71 -17.36 -11.06
C SER A 6 8.33 -17.31 -9.57
N SER A 7 8.86 -18.27 -8.80
CA SER A 7 8.88 -18.42 -7.33
C SER A 7 9.34 -17.17 -6.52
N CYS A 8 9.54 -16.02 -7.17
CA CYS A 8 10.06 -14.79 -6.57
C CYS A 8 8.94 -13.83 -6.10
N PHE A 9 7.71 -13.99 -6.61
CA PHE A 9 6.58 -13.07 -6.36
C PHE A 9 6.14 -13.04 -4.89
N ILE A 10 6.06 -14.21 -4.24
CA ILE A 10 5.47 -14.34 -2.90
C ILE A 10 6.53 -14.56 -1.81
N HIS A 11 7.67 -15.15 -2.18
CA HIS A 11 8.76 -15.46 -1.25
C HIS A 11 9.40 -14.20 -0.62
N LYS A 12 9.33 -13.03 -1.28
CA LYS A 12 9.90 -11.77 -0.78
C LYS A 12 8.97 -10.97 0.16
N MET A 13 7.66 -11.24 0.19
CA MET A 13 6.77 -10.62 1.19
C MET A 13 6.87 -11.33 2.56
N VAL A 14 7.13 -12.64 2.56
CA VAL A 14 7.07 -13.48 3.78
C VAL A 14 8.41 -13.54 4.55
N LYS A 15 9.56 -13.26 3.91
CA LYS A 15 10.89 -13.37 4.56
C LYS A 15 11.23 -12.29 5.60
N SER A 16 10.30 -11.41 5.99
CA SER A 16 10.50 -10.46 7.09
C SER A 16 10.01 -11.04 8.43
N ARG A 17 10.55 -12.20 8.82
CA ARG A 17 10.39 -12.77 10.16
C ARG A 17 11.73 -13.28 10.69
N SER A 18 12.60 -12.34 11.05
CA SER A 18 13.63 -12.49 12.10
C SER A 18 14.44 -11.18 12.19
N LEU A 19 13.90 -10.15 12.88
CA LEU A 19 14.70 -8.96 13.19
C LEU A 19 14.38 -8.42 14.59
N LEU A 20 14.37 -9.33 15.57
CA LEU A 20 14.39 -8.99 17.00
C LEU A 20 15.72 -9.40 17.65
N MET A 21 16.75 -9.73 16.88
CA MET A 21 18.07 -10.06 17.43
C MET A 21 19.17 -9.73 16.43
N ARG A 22 19.77 -8.53 16.56
CA ARG A 22 21.19 -8.19 16.31
C ARG A 22 21.34 -6.66 16.34
N CYS A 23 21.30 -6.14 17.57
CA CYS A 23 22.12 -4.98 17.90
C CYS A 23 23.60 -5.38 17.81
N MET A 24 24.42 -4.38 17.45
CA MET A 24 25.87 -4.27 17.57
C MET A 24 26.77 -4.76 16.41
N TYR A 25 27.67 -3.82 16.06
CA TYR A 25 28.93 -3.89 15.30
C TYR A 25 28.85 -3.85 13.77
N ALA A 26 29.14 -2.68 13.18
CA ALA A 26 30.47 -2.33 12.67
C ALA A 26 30.45 -0.98 11.93
N VAL A 27 31.32 -0.06 12.36
CA VAL A 27 31.70 1.17 11.64
C VAL A 27 32.82 0.81 10.66
N SER A 28 32.66 1.07 9.36
CA SER A 28 33.80 1.37 8.45
C SER A 28 33.37 1.98 7.11
N ILE A 29 33.57 3.30 7.04
CA ILE A 29 34.14 4.19 6.01
C ILE A 29 34.20 3.77 4.51
N ARG A 30 33.65 4.70 3.70
CA ARG A 30 33.92 5.09 2.29
C ARG A 30 33.42 4.21 1.13
N GLY A 31 32.44 4.78 0.42
CA GLY A 31 32.20 4.55 -1.00
C GLY A 31 31.57 5.81 -1.61
N PHE A 32 32.15 6.33 -2.68
CA PHE A 32 31.69 7.52 -3.40
C PHE A 32 30.23 7.35 -3.87
N ALA A 33 29.31 8.13 -3.30
CA ALA A 33 27.94 8.24 -3.80
C ALA A 33 27.93 9.26 -4.96
N LYS A 34 27.54 8.82 -6.16
CA LYS A 34 27.08 9.73 -7.21
C LYS A 34 25.91 10.52 -6.62
N ALA A 35 25.99 11.84 -6.70
CA ALA A 35 24.90 12.72 -6.30
C ALA A 35 23.68 12.44 -7.18
N THR A 36 22.72 11.68 -6.65
CA THR A 36 21.41 11.54 -7.28
C THR A 36 20.70 12.88 -7.10
N ILE A 37 20.40 13.54 -8.21
CA ILE A 37 19.55 14.73 -8.23
C ILE A 37 18.22 14.33 -7.57
N ALA A 38 17.94 14.91 -6.40
CA ALA A 38 16.68 14.68 -5.71
C ALA A 38 15.53 15.10 -6.64
N GLN A 39 14.62 14.18 -6.95
CA GLN A 39 13.40 14.58 -7.64
C GLN A 39 12.67 15.61 -6.76
N PRO A 40 12.13 16.69 -7.34
CA PRO A 40 11.39 17.67 -6.58
C PRO A 40 10.25 16.97 -5.85
N ARG A 41 9.98 17.39 -4.59
CA ARG A 41 8.78 16.93 -3.87
C ARG A 41 7.60 17.12 -4.80
N HIS A 42 6.81 16.07 -5.03
CA HIS A 42 5.56 16.19 -5.76
C HIS A 42 4.63 17.13 -4.97
N SER A 43 4.64 18.42 -5.30
CA SER A 43 3.75 19.39 -4.68
C SER A 43 2.36 19.19 -5.27
N THR A 44 1.54 18.39 -4.59
CA THR A 44 0.09 18.32 -4.81
C THR A 44 -0.65 19.43 -4.07
N THR A 45 0.04 20.48 -3.63
CA THR A 45 -0.58 21.68 -3.05
C THR A 45 -1.60 22.26 -4.00
N GLY A 46 -2.89 21.97 -3.75
CA GLY A 46 -4.03 22.40 -4.55
C GLY A 46 -4.71 21.31 -5.38
N ASN A 47 -4.11 20.12 -5.53
CA ASN A 47 -4.72 19.05 -6.33
C ASN A 47 -5.72 18.25 -5.50
N MET A 48 -6.97 18.24 -5.98
CA MET A 48 -8.08 17.51 -5.39
C MET A 48 -8.29 16.18 -6.12
N MET A 49 -8.88 15.22 -5.42
CA MET A 49 -9.34 13.94 -5.93
C MET A 49 -10.70 13.58 -5.35
N ASN A 50 -11.43 12.71 -6.06
CA ASN A 50 -12.60 12.05 -5.51
C ASN A 50 -12.20 10.80 -4.72
N ALA A 51 -12.85 10.59 -3.58
CA ALA A 51 -12.81 9.36 -2.81
C ALA A 51 -14.19 9.01 -2.25
N TRP A 52 -14.41 7.73 -1.98
CA TRP A 52 -15.57 7.27 -1.22
C TRP A 52 -15.19 7.23 0.26
N VAL A 53 -15.90 8.02 1.06
CA VAL A 53 -15.52 8.31 2.44
C VAL A 53 -16.70 8.10 3.36
N THR A 54 -16.49 7.56 4.55
CA THR A 54 -17.44 7.72 5.66
C THR A 54 -16.79 8.51 6.79
N SER A 55 -17.56 9.41 7.39
CA SER A 55 -17.17 10.20 8.55
C SER A 55 -17.66 9.59 9.86
N GLU A 56 -18.49 8.55 9.79
CA GLU A 56 -19.10 7.88 10.95
C GLU A 56 -19.12 6.36 10.72
N PHE A 57 -18.99 5.59 11.80
CA PHE A 57 -19.05 4.13 11.70
C PHE A 57 -20.46 3.67 11.30
N GLY A 58 -20.54 2.71 10.37
CA GLY A 58 -21.82 2.19 9.88
C GLY A 58 -22.56 3.08 8.89
N ALA A 59 -22.17 4.35 8.76
CA ALA A 59 -22.78 5.26 7.79
C ALA A 59 -22.39 4.89 6.33
N PRO A 60 -23.26 5.17 5.35
CA PRO A 60 -22.94 4.99 3.94
C PRO A 60 -21.69 5.77 3.54
N MET A 61 -20.88 5.19 2.65
CA MET A 61 -19.75 5.92 2.07
C MET A 61 -20.26 6.87 1.00
N VAL A 62 -19.85 8.13 1.08
CA VAL A 62 -20.24 9.20 0.17
C VAL A 62 -19.05 9.66 -0.66
N LYS A 63 -19.30 9.95 -1.93
CA LYS A 63 -18.28 10.52 -2.83
C LYS A 63 -17.94 11.93 -2.35
N THR A 64 -16.68 12.14 -1.99
CA THR A 64 -16.16 13.38 -1.40
C THR A 64 -14.93 13.83 -2.17
N THR A 65 -14.87 15.13 -2.48
CA THR A 65 -13.69 15.76 -3.07
C THR A 65 -12.72 16.17 -1.95
N MET A 66 -11.50 15.63 -1.98
CA MET A 66 -10.49 15.86 -0.95
C MET A 66 -9.09 16.01 -1.55
N ARG A 67 -8.10 16.41 -0.76
CA ARG A 67 -6.73 16.58 -1.25
C ARG A 67 -6.09 15.24 -1.60
N ILE A 68 -5.29 15.22 -2.66
CA ILE A 68 -4.40 14.09 -2.96
C ILE A 68 -3.40 13.94 -1.81
N PRO A 69 -3.17 12.72 -1.29
CA PRO A 69 -2.22 12.50 -0.22
C PRO A 69 -0.79 12.76 -0.67
N GLU A 70 -0.01 13.43 0.18
CA GLU A 70 1.40 13.71 -0.09
C GLU A 70 2.29 12.51 0.27
N VAL A 71 3.33 12.28 -0.53
CA VAL A 71 4.33 11.24 -0.24
C VAL A 71 5.29 11.77 0.82
N SER A 72 5.06 11.39 2.08
CA SER A 72 5.86 11.80 3.23
C SER A 72 7.01 10.84 3.54
N ASN A 73 6.87 9.54 3.19
CA ASN A 73 7.88 8.52 3.45
C ASN A 73 8.68 8.18 2.19
N THR A 74 9.98 7.96 2.34
CA THR A 74 10.88 7.64 1.23
C THR A 74 10.52 6.35 0.50
N LYS A 75 9.89 5.36 1.15
CA LYS A 75 9.53 4.07 0.53
C LYS A 75 8.07 3.97 0.06
N GLN A 76 7.40 5.11 -0.10
CA GLN A 76 6.02 5.17 -0.58
C GLN A 76 5.95 5.47 -2.08
N LEU A 77 4.88 4.99 -2.69
CA LEU A 77 4.43 5.29 -4.04
C LEU A 77 3.12 6.07 -3.93
N LEU A 78 2.95 7.09 -4.78
CA LEU A 78 1.63 7.63 -5.08
C LEU A 78 1.11 6.90 -6.32
N LEU A 79 -0.03 6.23 -6.17
CA LEU A 79 -0.65 5.43 -7.22
C LEU A 79 -1.90 6.14 -7.74
N LYS A 80 -2.02 6.29 -9.05
CA LYS A 80 -3.25 6.70 -9.74
C LYS A 80 -4.10 5.46 -10.00
N VAL A 81 -5.17 5.31 -9.23
CA VAL A 81 -6.02 4.11 -9.25
C VAL A 81 -6.76 4.02 -10.58
N LYS A 82 -6.73 2.84 -11.19
CA LYS A 82 -7.45 2.51 -12.43
C LYS A 82 -8.65 1.61 -12.15
N ALA A 83 -8.49 0.69 -11.20
CA ALA A 83 -9.56 -0.14 -10.67
C ALA A 83 -9.24 -0.54 -9.22
N ALA A 84 -10.28 -0.80 -8.44
CA ALA A 84 -10.20 -1.33 -7.09
C ALA A 84 -11.29 -2.41 -6.92
N SER A 85 -11.01 -3.45 -6.15
CA SER A 85 -12.01 -4.45 -5.77
C SER A 85 -12.65 -4.09 -4.43
N VAL A 86 -13.83 -4.64 -4.18
CA VAL A 86 -14.51 -4.55 -2.88
C VAL A 86 -14.37 -5.90 -2.17
N ASN A 87 -13.95 -5.88 -0.92
CA ASN A 87 -13.81 -7.07 -0.08
C ASN A 87 -14.75 -6.99 1.14
N PRO A 88 -15.18 -8.13 1.74
CA PRO A 88 -15.99 -8.11 2.96
C PRO A 88 -15.36 -7.33 4.13
N ILE A 89 -14.02 -7.29 4.19
CA ILE A 89 -13.31 -6.50 5.20
C ILE A 89 -13.57 -4.99 5.08
N ASP A 90 -13.87 -4.48 3.89
CA ASP A 90 -14.13 -3.05 3.68
C ASP A 90 -15.41 -2.61 4.40
N THR A 91 -16.48 -3.40 4.32
CA THR A 91 -17.74 -3.13 5.02
C THR A 91 -17.60 -3.34 6.52
N ILE A 92 -16.88 -4.38 6.94
CA ILE A 92 -16.67 -4.68 8.36
C ILE A 92 -15.80 -3.58 9.03
N MET A 93 -14.78 -3.07 8.35
CA MET A 93 -13.97 -1.94 8.81
C MET A 93 -14.75 -0.63 8.85
N ARG A 94 -15.60 -0.37 7.84
CA ARG A 94 -16.53 0.78 7.83
C ARG A 94 -17.44 0.77 9.06
N ASP A 95 -17.81 -0.40 9.55
CA ASP A 95 -18.66 -0.57 10.74
C ASP A 95 -17.88 -0.48 12.06
N GLY A 96 -16.56 -0.28 12.00
CA GLY A 96 -15.70 -0.01 13.15
C GLY A 96 -14.84 -1.18 13.63
N TYR A 97 -14.85 -2.31 12.90
CA TYR A 97 -13.95 -3.42 13.19
C TYR A 97 -12.49 -2.99 13.12
N GLY A 98 -11.72 -3.39 14.14
CA GLY A 98 -10.30 -3.10 14.22
C GLY A 98 -9.96 -1.64 14.57
N ARG A 99 -10.94 -0.75 14.79
CA ARG A 99 -10.69 0.69 15.01
C ARG A 99 -9.60 0.96 16.06
N THR A 100 -9.65 0.28 17.21
CA THR A 100 -8.70 0.50 18.30
C THR A 100 -7.30 0.05 17.92
N ILE A 101 -7.16 -1.19 17.43
CA ILE A 101 -5.85 -1.76 17.09
C ILE A 101 -5.23 -1.04 15.90
N ILE A 102 -6.01 -0.77 14.85
CA ILE A 102 -5.52 -0.12 13.63
C ILE A 102 -5.10 1.32 13.93
N SER A 103 -5.88 2.07 14.71
CA SER A 103 -5.47 3.41 15.13
C SER A 103 -4.20 3.37 15.97
N LEU A 104 -4.04 2.40 16.86
CA LEU A 104 -2.84 2.24 17.67
C LEU A 104 -1.61 1.92 16.79
N CYS A 105 -1.75 0.97 15.86
CA CYS A 105 -0.69 0.65 14.89
C CYS A 105 -0.32 1.88 14.05
N LYS A 106 -1.31 2.65 13.57
CA LYS A 106 -1.07 3.88 12.82
C LYS A 106 -0.34 4.94 13.64
N GLN A 107 -0.65 5.05 14.93
CA GLN A 107 0.03 5.97 15.83
C GLN A 107 1.50 5.56 16.03
N ILE A 108 1.77 4.27 16.24
CA ILE A 108 3.11 3.71 16.36
C ILE A 108 3.91 3.91 15.06
N GLU A 109 3.33 3.57 13.90
CA GLU A 109 3.98 3.70 12.59
C GLU A 109 4.37 5.14 12.27
N ASN A 110 3.52 6.12 12.65
CA ASN A 110 3.78 7.53 12.41
C ASN A 110 4.54 8.21 13.56
N GLN A 111 4.92 7.48 14.61
CA GLN A 111 5.53 8.02 15.84
C GLN A 111 4.76 9.24 16.38
N SER A 112 3.44 9.19 16.28
CA SER A 112 2.57 10.32 16.61
C SER A 112 2.05 10.21 18.04
N LEU A 113 1.83 11.34 18.70
CA LEU A 113 1.07 11.43 19.95
C LEU A 113 -0.36 11.96 19.71
N ALA A 114 -0.76 12.13 18.45
CA ALA A 114 -2.10 12.57 18.11
C ALA A 114 -3.15 11.55 18.59
N PRO A 115 -4.37 12.00 18.94
CA PRO A 115 -5.46 11.10 19.30
C PRO A 115 -5.68 10.01 18.25
N LEU A 116 -6.02 8.81 18.74
CA LEU A 116 -6.37 7.67 17.90
C LEU A 116 -7.54 8.06 16.98
N SER A 117 -7.27 8.28 15.70
CA SER A 117 -8.30 8.57 14.70
C SER A 117 -8.32 7.53 13.60
N PHE A 118 -9.44 6.83 13.49
CA PHE A 118 -9.76 5.91 12.40
C PHE A 118 -10.54 6.60 11.28
N LEU A 119 -11.30 7.64 11.65
CA LEU A 119 -12.13 8.42 10.74
C LEU A 119 -11.40 9.71 10.31
N PRO A 120 -11.73 10.29 9.14
CA PRO A 120 -12.62 9.73 8.12
C PRO A 120 -12.03 8.46 7.48
N PHE A 121 -12.89 7.49 7.17
CA PHE A 121 -12.49 6.19 6.61
C PHE A 121 -12.68 6.18 5.09
N ILE A 122 -11.62 5.78 4.38
CA ILE A 122 -11.63 5.48 2.94
C ILE A 122 -11.44 3.97 2.78
N GLY A 123 -12.43 3.31 2.17
CA GLY A 123 -12.43 1.87 1.92
C GLY A 123 -11.50 1.44 0.77
N GLY A 124 -11.39 0.14 0.55
CA GLY A 124 -10.62 -0.47 -0.53
C GLY A 124 -9.25 -0.95 -0.06
N ARG A 125 -9.07 -2.26 -0.05
CA ARG A 125 -7.78 -2.91 0.27
C ARG A 125 -6.97 -3.35 -0.95
N ASP A 126 -7.54 -3.21 -2.14
CA ASP A 126 -6.93 -3.64 -3.40
C ASP A 126 -6.98 -2.55 -4.45
N CYS A 127 -5.94 -2.45 -5.26
CA CYS A 127 -6.04 -1.74 -6.52
C CYS A 127 -5.15 -2.31 -7.61
N SER A 128 -5.54 -1.99 -8.84
CA SER A 128 -4.61 -1.89 -9.95
C SER A 128 -4.51 -0.43 -10.39
N ALA A 129 -3.28 0.03 -10.61
CA ALA A 129 -2.98 1.45 -10.71
C ALA A 129 -1.76 1.70 -11.58
N VAL A 130 -1.53 2.97 -11.89
CA VAL A 130 -0.30 3.46 -12.51
C VAL A 130 0.48 4.26 -11.47
N VAL A 131 1.79 4.08 -11.40
CA VAL A 131 2.66 4.85 -10.51
C VAL A 131 2.70 6.30 -10.97
N GLU A 132 2.15 7.22 -10.18
CA GLU A 132 2.19 8.66 -10.45
C GLU A 132 3.48 9.29 -9.92
N TYR A 133 3.92 8.87 -8.73
CA TYR A 133 5.14 9.38 -8.10
C TYR A 133 5.85 8.31 -7.27
N VAL A 134 7.18 8.40 -7.19
CA VAL A 134 8.06 7.51 -6.44
C VAL A 134 8.78 8.26 -5.32
N GLY A 135 8.67 7.77 -4.09
CA GLY A 135 9.47 8.26 -2.98
C GLY A 135 10.96 7.96 -3.19
N GLN A 136 11.83 8.76 -2.56
CA GLN A 136 13.30 8.70 -2.77
C GLN A 136 13.96 7.34 -2.45
N GLY A 137 13.34 6.54 -1.58
CA GLY A 137 13.82 5.23 -1.14
C GLY A 137 13.20 4.05 -1.90
N VAL A 138 12.38 4.33 -2.92
CA VAL A 138 11.86 3.33 -3.85
C VAL A 138 12.94 2.97 -4.88
N SER A 139 13.06 1.68 -5.17
CA SER A 139 14.06 1.12 -6.08
C SER A 139 13.47 0.18 -7.15
N LYS A 140 12.29 -0.39 -6.92
CA LYS A 140 11.68 -1.42 -7.78
C LYS A 140 10.74 -0.88 -8.84
N PHE A 141 10.28 0.36 -8.69
CA PHE A 141 9.27 0.96 -9.56
C PHE A 141 9.69 2.36 -9.98
N LYS A 142 9.17 2.81 -11.13
CA LYS A 142 9.30 4.17 -11.66
C LYS A 142 7.92 4.72 -12.03
N ARG A 143 7.84 6.04 -12.21
CA ARG A 143 6.62 6.70 -12.71
C ARG A 143 6.19 6.07 -14.05
N GLY A 144 4.90 5.82 -14.20
CA GLY A 144 4.31 5.19 -15.39
C GLY A 144 4.21 3.67 -15.34
N ASP A 145 4.84 3.00 -14.36
CA ASP A 145 4.70 1.55 -14.22
C ASP A 145 3.25 1.18 -13.86
N GLU A 146 2.73 0.12 -14.49
CA GLU A 146 1.46 -0.50 -14.11
C GLU A 146 1.68 -1.50 -12.97
N VAL A 147 0.93 -1.33 -11.89
CA VAL A 147 1.07 -2.15 -10.68
C VAL A 147 -0.28 -2.64 -10.18
N MET A 148 -0.22 -3.69 -9.37
CA MET A 148 -1.29 -4.14 -8.48
C MET A 148 -0.78 -4.03 -7.04
N ALA A 149 -1.66 -3.70 -6.08
CA ALA A 149 -1.25 -3.45 -4.71
C ALA A 149 -2.30 -3.87 -3.68
N VAL A 150 -1.82 -4.33 -2.52
CA VAL A 150 -2.61 -4.52 -1.31
C VAL A 150 -2.39 -3.33 -0.36
N ILE A 151 -3.42 -2.55 -0.07
CA ILE A 151 -3.31 -1.37 0.78
C ILE A 151 -3.50 -1.77 2.25
N GLY A 152 -2.46 -1.55 3.06
CA GLY A 152 -2.50 -1.87 4.49
C GLY A 152 -3.60 -1.11 5.26
N PRO A 153 -4.12 -1.69 6.36
CA PRO A 153 -5.26 -1.12 7.09
C PRO A 153 -4.95 0.19 7.81
N THR A 154 -3.67 0.49 8.07
CA THR A 154 -3.23 1.78 8.67
C THR A 154 -3.24 2.94 7.68
N TYR A 155 -3.46 2.66 6.39
CA TYR A 155 -3.49 3.62 5.29
C TYR A 155 -4.93 3.86 4.79
N ALA A 156 -5.18 5.07 4.29
CA ALA A 156 -6.37 5.35 3.51
C ALA A 156 -6.47 4.38 2.32
N GLY A 157 -7.67 3.87 2.06
CA GLY A 157 -7.88 2.82 1.06
C GLY A 157 -7.92 3.30 -0.39
N SER A 158 -8.07 2.33 -1.28
CA SER A 158 -8.04 2.50 -2.73
C SER A 158 -9.38 2.86 -3.38
N HIS A 159 -10.46 3.04 -2.62
CA HIS A 159 -11.71 3.62 -3.13
C HIS A 159 -11.58 5.15 -3.31
N ALA A 160 -10.53 5.56 -4.01
CA ALA A 160 -10.13 6.92 -4.29
C ALA A 160 -9.39 6.96 -5.63
N GLU A 161 -9.32 8.13 -6.27
CA GLU A 161 -8.57 8.28 -7.53
C GLU A 161 -7.06 8.16 -7.33
N TYR A 162 -6.56 8.48 -6.12
CA TYR A 162 -5.16 8.30 -5.75
C TYR A 162 -5.03 7.64 -4.38
N VAL A 163 -4.00 6.79 -4.23
CA VAL A 163 -3.72 6.10 -2.97
C VAL A 163 -2.22 6.02 -2.71
N LEU A 164 -1.83 6.10 -1.44
CA LEU A 164 -0.46 5.82 -1.02
C LEU A 164 -0.28 4.33 -0.78
N ALA A 165 0.80 3.76 -1.31
CA ALA A 165 1.18 2.39 -1.05
C ALA A 165 2.67 2.31 -0.71
N ARG A 166 3.06 1.36 0.14
CA ARG A 166 4.47 1.02 0.34
C ARG A 166 4.98 0.22 -0.85
N GLU A 167 6.24 0.42 -1.23
CA GLU A 167 6.87 -0.37 -2.31
C GLU A 167 6.71 -1.89 -2.09
N CYS A 168 6.81 -2.36 -0.85
CA CYS A 168 6.68 -3.79 -0.52
C CYS A 168 5.27 -4.36 -0.66
N TRP A 169 4.25 -3.51 -0.83
CA TRP A 169 2.86 -3.91 -1.04
C TRP A 169 2.47 -3.95 -2.51
N CYS A 170 3.35 -3.50 -3.39
CA CYS A 170 3.11 -3.40 -4.81
C CYS A 170 3.81 -4.53 -5.55
N ALA A 171 3.19 -4.97 -6.64
CA ALA A 171 3.78 -5.86 -7.60
C ALA A 171 3.45 -5.41 -9.04
N PRO A 172 4.26 -5.76 -10.05
CA PRO A 172 3.93 -5.44 -11.44
C PRO A 172 2.59 -6.05 -11.84
N LYS A 173 1.75 -5.27 -12.51
CA LYS A 173 0.52 -5.80 -13.12
C LYS A 173 0.91 -6.74 -14.28
N PRO A 174 0.30 -7.94 -14.42
CA PRO A 174 0.51 -8.76 -15.61
C PRO A 174 0.11 -8.02 -16.88
N ALA A 175 0.96 -8.08 -17.91
CA ALA A 175 0.76 -7.32 -19.14
C ALA A 175 -0.43 -7.80 -19.98
N ASN A 176 -0.87 -9.04 -19.78
CA ASN A 176 -1.90 -9.71 -20.58
C ASN A 176 -3.32 -9.64 -19.98
N ILE A 177 -3.51 -8.89 -18.88
CA ILE A 177 -4.83 -8.69 -18.27
C ILE A 177 -5.12 -7.20 -18.12
N SER A 178 -6.39 -6.83 -18.06
CA SER A 178 -6.85 -5.47 -17.82
C SER A 178 -6.60 -5.02 -16.38
N HIS A 179 -6.71 -3.72 -16.11
CA HIS A 179 -6.68 -3.21 -14.73
C HIS A 179 -7.84 -3.74 -13.88
N ILE A 180 -9.01 -3.97 -14.49
CA ILE A 180 -10.19 -4.49 -13.79
C ILE A 180 -9.90 -5.91 -13.29
N GLU A 181 -9.40 -6.79 -14.17
CA GLU A 181 -9.02 -8.15 -13.81
C GLU A 181 -7.88 -8.16 -12.78
N ALA A 182 -6.86 -7.31 -12.98
CA ALA A 182 -5.73 -7.22 -12.06
C ALA A 182 -6.13 -6.75 -10.64
N ALA A 183 -7.09 -5.83 -10.52
CA ALA A 183 -7.54 -5.33 -9.23
C ALA A 183 -8.30 -6.38 -8.40
N ALA A 184 -8.84 -7.42 -9.03
CA ALA A 184 -9.56 -8.50 -8.35
C ALA A 184 -8.63 -9.51 -7.64
N LEU A 185 -7.32 -9.44 -7.88
CA LEU A 185 -6.36 -10.44 -7.42
C LEU A 185 -5.69 -10.17 -6.05
N PRO A 186 -5.25 -8.96 -5.67
CA PRO A 186 -4.15 -8.83 -4.72
C PRO A 186 -4.46 -9.36 -3.30
N TYR A 187 -5.54 -8.91 -2.65
CA TYR A 187 -5.91 -9.29 -1.28
C TYR A 187 -6.31 -10.76 -1.18
N VAL A 188 -7.16 -11.21 -2.10
CA VAL A 188 -7.65 -12.60 -2.12
C VAL A 188 -6.52 -13.58 -2.41
N SER A 189 -5.60 -13.24 -3.32
CA SER A 189 -4.45 -14.09 -3.64
C SER A 189 -3.49 -14.20 -2.47
N CYS A 190 -3.24 -13.10 -1.75
CA CYS A 190 -2.40 -13.12 -0.55
C CYS A 190 -3.04 -13.96 0.57
N THR A 191 -4.35 -13.82 0.75
CA THR A 191 -5.13 -14.59 1.73
C THR A 191 -5.07 -16.09 1.42
N ALA A 192 -5.41 -16.47 0.18
CA ALA A 192 -5.41 -17.86 -0.26
C ALA A 192 -4.01 -18.48 -0.18
N TRP A 193 -2.98 -17.76 -0.64
CA TRP A 193 -1.60 -18.23 -0.56
C TRP A 193 -1.13 -18.44 0.88
N THR A 194 -1.46 -17.51 1.78
CA THR A 194 -1.09 -17.64 3.19
C THR A 194 -1.70 -18.91 3.77
N ALA A 195 -2.99 -19.17 3.50
CA ALA A 195 -3.67 -20.37 3.94
C ALA A 195 -3.04 -21.65 3.37
N LEU A 196 -2.78 -21.69 2.06
CA LEU A 196 -2.38 -22.90 1.32
C LEU A 196 -0.88 -23.21 1.31
N VAL A 197 -0.04 -22.22 1.59
CA VAL A 197 1.42 -22.39 1.46
C VAL A 197 2.16 -22.01 2.73
N SER A 198 1.67 -21.01 3.46
CA SER A 198 2.37 -20.53 4.66
C SER A 198 1.89 -21.22 5.94
N VAL A 199 0.59 -21.50 6.05
CA VAL A 199 -0.02 -22.08 7.25
C VAL A 199 -0.21 -23.60 7.13
N SER A 200 -0.63 -24.12 5.97
CA SER A 200 -0.86 -25.57 5.80
C SER A 200 0.41 -26.41 5.67
N CYS A 201 1.59 -25.78 5.57
CA CYS A 201 2.88 -26.48 5.56
C CYS A 201 3.47 -26.67 6.98
N ILE A 202 2.61 -26.74 8.00
CA ILE A 202 2.96 -27.11 9.38
C ILE A 202 2.79 -28.62 9.56
#